data_AF-A0A351BWZ3-F1
#
_entry.id   AF-A0A351BWZ3-F1
#
_cell.length_a   1.000
_cell.length_b   1.000
_cell.length_c   1.000
_cell.angle_alpha   90.00
_cell.angle_beta   90.00
_cell.angle_gamma   90.00
#
_symmetry.space_group_name_H-M   'P 1'
#
loop_
_entity.id
_entity.type
_entity.pdbx_description
1 polymer ?
#
loop_
_entity_poly.entity_id
_entity_poly.type
_entity_poly.pdbx_seq_one_letter_code
_entity_poly.pdbx_strand_id
1 'polypeptide(L)'
;QGFLNFDSIKVAQIKPKVIIEKKAEVLSSIAKDIQSKISGGDLMALKEQYPQYIFGHTDSVSVSKPEGTIGLDHAVYGAIFKMNPGEVSQPLKGTKGIILVKLNSVIEFNEQDYVLKAPDIRNTLLGTKRQQIVSDWLTKMQNEAKIIDNRDKYF
;
A
#
# COMPACT_ATOMS: atom_id res chain seq x y z
N GLN A 1 5.69 24.87 -25.22
CA GLN A 1 5.98 23.68 -24.42
C GLN A 1 7.50 23.55 -24.35
N GLY A 2 8.09 23.73 -23.17
CA GLY A 2 9.55 23.71 -23.01
C GLY A 2 10.06 22.29 -22.82
N PHE A 3 10.91 21.81 -23.73
CA PHE A 3 11.62 20.55 -23.57
C PHE A 3 12.68 20.71 -22.48
N LEU A 4 12.64 19.87 -21.45
CA LEU A 4 13.72 19.79 -20.45
C LEU A 4 14.95 19.16 -21.12
N ASN A 5 16.14 19.73 -20.92
CA ASN A 5 17.37 19.16 -21.49
C ASN A 5 17.69 17.80 -20.83
N PHE A 6 18.40 16.94 -21.57
CA PHE A 6 18.74 15.59 -21.12
C PHE A 6 19.47 15.59 -19.77
N ASP A 7 20.40 16.52 -19.56
CA ASP A 7 21.16 16.61 -18.32
C ASP A 7 20.28 16.93 -17.10
N SER A 8 19.29 17.81 -17.25
CA SER A 8 18.33 18.11 -16.17
C SER A 8 17.45 16.90 -15.87
N ILE A 9 16.94 16.20 -16.89
CA ILE A 9 16.12 15.00 -16.70
C ILE A 9 16.94 13.88 -16.04
N LYS A 10 18.20 13.69 -16.48
CA LYS A 10 19.12 12.69 -15.95
C LYS A 10 19.34 12.88 -14.45
N VAL A 11 19.58 14.12 -14.01
CA VAL A 11 19.84 14.44 -12.61
C VAL A 11 18.56 14.49 -11.78
N ALA A 12 17.50 15.14 -12.30
CA ALA A 12 16.28 15.39 -11.53
C ALA A 12 15.34 14.19 -11.45
N GLN A 13 15.34 13.29 -12.44
CA GLN A 13 14.36 12.19 -12.50
C GLN A 13 15.00 10.81 -12.62
N ILE A 14 15.97 10.62 -13.51
CA ILE A 14 16.52 9.28 -13.78
C ILE A 14 17.40 8.82 -12.62
N LYS A 15 18.35 9.64 -12.17
CA LYS A 15 19.28 9.27 -11.10
C LYS A 15 18.56 8.90 -9.79
N PRO A 16 17.55 9.66 -9.30
CA PRO A 16 16.78 9.24 -8.13
C PRO A 16 16.07 7.90 -8.31
N LYS A 17 15.44 7.68 -9.47
CA LYS A 17 14.75 6.41 -9.77
C LYS A 17 15.71 5.23 -9.75
N VAL A 18 16.86 5.35 -10.42
CA VAL A 18 17.88 4.29 -10.45
C VAL A 18 18.46 4.04 -9.06
N ILE A 19 18.69 5.09 -8.26
CA ILE A 19 19.16 4.92 -6.87
C ILE A 19 18.14 4.14 -6.04
N ILE A 20 16.84 4.48 -6.15
CA ILE A 20 15.78 3.77 -5.44
C ILE A 20 15.73 2.31 -5.87
N GLU A 21 15.82 2.04 -7.16
CA GLU A 21 15.83 0.70 -7.72
C GLU A 21 17.03 -0.12 -7.25
N LYS A 22 18.24 0.44 -7.28
CA LYS A 22 19.45 -0.23 -6.78
C LYS A 22 19.42 -0.46 -5.28
N LYS A 23 18.90 0.49 -4.50
CA LYS A 23 18.66 0.27 -3.07
C LYS A 23 17.69 -0.89 -2.84
N ALA A 24 16.62 -0.98 -3.62
CA ALA A 24 15.65 -2.06 -3.52
C ALA A 24 16.26 -3.42 -3.88
N GLU A 25 17.11 -3.50 -4.91
CA GLU A 25 17.85 -4.72 -5.26
C GLU A 25 18.74 -5.17 -4.09
N VAL A 26 19.57 -4.27 -3.54
CA VAL A 26 20.47 -4.58 -2.42
C VAL A 26 19.68 -5.03 -1.19
N LEU A 27 18.63 -4.30 -0.81
CA LEU A 27 17.78 -4.66 0.32
C LEU A 27 17.05 -5.99 0.10
N SER A 28 16.68 -6.31 -1.14
CA SER A 28 16.05 -7.60 -1.47
C SER A 28 17.04 -8.75 -1.29
N SER A 29 18.30 -8.58 -1.70
CA SER A 29 19.35 -9.59 -1.48
C SER A 29 19.62 -9.79 0.02
N ILE A 30 19.76 -8.69 0.77
CA ILE A 30 19.92 -8.76 2.23
C ILE A 30 18.73 -9.48 2.87
N ALA A 31 17.50 -9.18 2.44
CA ALA A 31 16.31 -9.83 2.95
C ALA A 31 16.29 -11.34 2.62
N LYS A 32 16.76 -11.76 1.43
CA LYS A 32 16.93 -13.20 1.11
C LYS A 32 17.96 -13.87 2.01
N ASP A 33 19.08 -13.19 2.27
CA ASP A 33 20.13 -13.70 3.15
C ASP A 33 19.68 -13.80 4.61
N ILE A 34 18.81 -12.89 5.05
CA ILE A 34 18.17 -12.97 6.36
C ILE A 34 17.16 -14.11 6.37
N GLN A 35 16.35 -14.24 5.32
CA GLN A 35 15.34 -15.29 5.19
C GLN A 35 15.96 -16.69 5.27
N SER A 36 17.11 -16.91 4.62
CA SER A 36 17.81 -18.20 4.64
C SER A 36 18.38 -18.58 6.01
N LYS A 37 18.55 -17.59 6.91
CA LYS A 37 19.00 -17.79 8.30
C LYS A 37 17.86 -18.01 9.28
N ILE A 38 16.60 -17.92 8.84
CA ILE A 38 15.44 -18.17 9.69
C ILE A 38 15.30 -19.68 9.93
N SER A 39 15.62 -20.13 11.13
CA SER A 39 15.30 -21.48 11.59
C SER A 39 13.86 -21.53 12.12
N GLY A 40 13.03 -22.44 11.61
CA GLY A 40 11.66 -22.68 12.12
C GLY A 40 10.63 -21.60 11.78
N GLY A 41 10.96 -20.64 10.91
CA GLY A 41 10.03 -19.61 10.48
C GLY A 41 9.68 -18.57 11.55
N ASP A 42 10.49 -18.37 12.59
CA ASP A 42 10.26 -17.28 13.56
C ASP A 42 11.05 -16.02 13.16
N LEU A 43 10.33 -14.99 12.73
CA LEU A 43 10.91 -13.69 12.37
C LEU A 43 11.34 -12.89 13.61
N MET A 44 10.73 -13.14 14.77
CA MET A 44 11.00 -12.35 15.98
C MET A 44 12.33 -12.72 16.63
N ALA A 45 12.79 -13.96 16.44
CA ALA A 45 14.10 -14.41 16.88
C ALA A 45 15.26 -13.59 16.28
N LEU A 46 15.05 -12.94 15.13
CA LEU A 46 16.05 -12.13 14.45
C LEU A 46 16.21 -10.71 15.03
N LYS A 47 15.33 -10.30 15.95
CA LYS A 47 15.28 -8.93 16.48
C LYS A 47 16.56 -8.52 17.20
N GLU A 48 17.18 -9.44 17.94
CA GLU A 48 18.44 -9.18 18.67
C GLU A 48 19.63 -9.07 17.71
N GLN A 49 19.65 -9.86 16.64
CA GLN A 49 20.73 -9.87 15.66
C GLN A 49 20.67 -8.68 14.70
N TYR A 50 19.47 -8.15 14.43
CA TYR A 50 19.26 -7.07 13.47
C TYR A 50 18.40 -5.93 14.03
N PRO A 51 18.82 -5.24 15.11
CA PRO A 51 18.01 -4.22 15.78
C PRO A 51 17.71 -2.99 14.91
N GLN A 52 18.41 -2.81 13.78
CA GLN A 52 18.17 -1.73 12.82
C GLN A 52 16.88 -1.92 12.00
N TYR A 53 16.27 -3.10 11.99
CA TYR A 53 15.03 -3.36 11.26
C TYR A 53 13.82 -3.29 12.18
N ILE A 54 12.66 -3.03 11.57
CA ILE A 54 11.39 -2.95 12.27
C ILE A 54 10.77 -4.35 12.34
N PHE A 55 10.55 -4.83 13.55
CA PHE A 55 9.85 -6.09 13.82
C PHE A 55 8.52 -5.80 14.49
N GLY A 56 7.50 -6.56 14.12
CA GLY A 56 6.17 -6.40 14.69
C GLY A 56 5.29 -7.63 14.44
N HIS A 57 4.27 -7.75 15.28
CA HIS A 57 3.16 -8.66 15.07
C HIS A 57 1.93 -7.84 14.70
N THR A 58 1.09 -8.37 13.83
CA THR A 58 -0.21 -7.77 13.49
C THR A 58 -1.30 -8.77 13.84
N ASP A 59 -2.44 -8.28 14.29
CA ASP A 59 -3.57 -9.13 14.66
C ASP A 59 -4.24 -9.71 13.41
N SER A 60 -5.10 -8.92 12.78
CA SER A 60 -5.83 -9.27 11.56
C SER A 60 -5.71 -8.12 10.57
N VAL A 61 -5.41 -8.49 9.33
CA VAL A 61 -5.22 -7.56 8.23
C VAL A 61 -6.22 -7.90 7.13
N SER A 62 -6.84 -6.86 6.59
CA SER A 62 -7.73 -6.96 5.43
C SER A 62 -7.46 -5.78 4.50
N VAL A 63 -8.05 -5.81 3.30
CA VAL A 63 -7.95 -4.67 2.37
C VAL A 63 -8.52 -3.38 2.99
N SER A 64 -9.56 -3.48 3.81
CA SER A 64 -10.19 -2.35 4.49
C SER A 64 -9.49 -1.95 5.80
N LYS A 65 -8.66 -2.85 6.37
CA LYS A 65 -7.91 -2.64 7.61
C LYS A 65 -6.45 -3.00 7.37
N PRO A 66 -5.66 -2.13 6.72
CA PRO A 66 -4.23 -2.34 6.56
C PRO A 66 -3.51 -2.21 7.90
N GLU A 67 -2.36 -2.86 8.01
CA GLU A 67 -1.44 -2.71 9.13
C GLU A 67 -0.69 -1.37 9.03
N GLY A 68 -0.60 -0.63 10.14
CA GLY A 68 -0.11 0.76 10.13
C GLY A 68 1.31 0.93 9.58
N THR A 69 2.19 -0.03 9.89
CA THR A 69 3.59 -0.01 9.42
C THR A 69 3.68 -0.16 7.90
N ILE A 70 2.94 -1.13 7.34
CA ILE A 70 2.92 -1.42 5.89
C ILE A 70 2.15 -0.32 5.13
N GLY A 71 1.02 0.12 5.68
CA GLY A 71 0.09 1.03 5.00
C GLY A 71 -0.68 0.35 3.88
N LEU A 72 -1.38 1.13 3.04
CA LEU A 72 -2.18 0.64 1.92
C LEU A 72 -1.31 0.24 0.71
N ASP A 73 -0.51 -0.82 0.86
CA ASP A 73 0.28 -1.36 -0.24
C ASP A 73 -0.38 -2.59 -0.86
N HIS A 74 -1.05 -2.38 -1.99
CA HIS A 74 -1.78 -3.43 -2.70
C HIS A 74 -0.88 -4.55 -3.23
N ALA A 75 0.37 -4.25 -3.60
CA ALA A 75 1.29 -5.26 -4.11
C ALA A 75 1.72 -6.21 -2.99
N VAL A 76 2.01 -5.65 -1.81
CA VAL A 76 2.36 -6.43 -0.61
C VAL A 76 1.18 -7.27 -0.15
N TYR A 77 -0.02 -6.68 -0.02
CA TYR A 77 -1.20 -7.44 0.41
C TYR A 77 -1.64 -8.50 -0.61
N GLY A 78 -1.52 -8.20 -1.91
CA GLY A 78 -1.79 -9.16 -2.96
C GLY A 78 -0.85 -10.38 -2.92
N ALA A 79 0.38 -10.21 -2.44
CA ALA A 79 1.30 -11.32 -2.19
C ALA A 79 0.92 -12.08 -0.91
N ILE A 80 0.62 -11.36 0.18
CA ILE A 80 0.20 -11.95 1.47
C ILE A 80 -1.02 -12.86 1.30
N PHE A 81 -2.05 -12.41 0.58
CA PHE A 81 -3.29 -13.17 0.39
C PHE A 81 -3.14 -14.41 -0.50
N LYS A 82 -1.98 -14.62 -1.12
CA LYS A 82 -1.66 -15.82 -1.90
C LYS A 82 -0.81 -16.83 -1.12
N MET A 83 -0.33 -16.46 0.06
CA MET A 83 0.51 -17.32 0.89
C MET A 83 -0.31 -18.37 1.63
N ASN A 84 0.34 -19.46 2.01
CA ASN A 84 -0.24 -20.48 2.86
C ASN A 84 0.02 -20.17 4.35
N PRO A 85 -0.87 -20.58 5.27
CA PRO A 85 -0.60 -20.49 6.70
C PRO A 85 0.72 -21.18 7.08
N GLY A 86 1.52 -20.51 7.91
CA GLY A 86 2.87 -20.92 8.32
C GLY A 86 3.98 -20.50 7.35
N GLU A 87 3.66 -20.07 6.12
CA GLU A 87 4.65 -19.69 5.11
C GLU A 87 5.31 -18.35 5.42
N VAL A 88 6.63 -18.28 5.20
CA VAL A 88 7.39 -17.02 5.21
C VAL A 88 7.53 -16.53 3.77
N SER A 89 7.14 -15.27 3.53
CA SER A 89 7.17 -14.67 2.20
C SER A 89 8.59 -14.56 1.66
N GLN A 90 8.71 -14.56 0.34
CA GLN A 90 9.87 -13.94 -0.31
C GLN A 90 9.92 -12.43 0.01
N PRO A 91 11.06 -11.75 -0.11
CA PRO A 91 11.14 -10.31 0.10
C PRO A 91 10.17 -9.55 -0.80
N LEU A 92 9.19 -8.89 -0.18
CA LEU A 92 8.16 -8.14 -0.86
C LEU A 92 8.60 -6.69 -1.02
N LYS A 93 8.57 -6.18 -2.25
CA LYS A 93 8.84 -4.77 -2.52
C LYS A 93 7.58 -3.96 -2.22
N GLY A 94 7.59 -3.26 -1.08
CA GLY A 94 6.59 -2.29 -0.72
C GLY A 94 7.01 -0.85 -1.06
N THR A 95 6.06 0.06 -0.89
CA THR A 95 6.21 1.49 -1.16
C THR A 95 7.16 2.16 -0.16
N LYS A 96 7.21 1.63 1.07
CA LYS A 96 8.07 2.13 2.15
C LYS A 96 9.39 1.37 2.30
N GLY A 97 9.57 0.25 1.61
CA GLY A 97 10.76 -0.60 1.74
C GLY A 97 10.52 -2.06 1.37
N ILE A 98 11.53 -2.89 1.64
CA ILE A 98 11.43 -4.35 1.48
C ILE A 98 10.86 -4.95 2.77
N ILE A 99 9.89 -5.85 2.64
CA ILE A 99 9.15 -6.43 3.75
C ILE A 99 9.26 -7.96 3.69
N LEU A 100 9.48 -8.58 4.85
CA LEU A 100 9.32 -10.02 5.05
C LEU A 100 8.16 -10.24 5.99
N VAL A 101 7.27 -11.17 5.65
CA VAL A 101 6.11 -11.50 6.47
C VAL A 101 5.96 -13.00 6.60
N LYS A 102 5.38 -13.43 7.73
CA LYS A 102 4.91 -14.79 7.91
C LYS A 102 3.40 -14.76 8.03
N LEU A 103 2.71 -15.58 7.26
CA LEU A 103 1.28 -15.75 7.43
C LEU A 103 1.04 -16.73 8.58
N ASN A 104 0.40 -16.28 9.67
CA ASN A 104 0.15 -17.16 10.82
C ASN A 104 -1.09 -18.03 10.59
N SER A 105 -2.19 -17.41 10.17
CA SER A 105 -3.45 -18.09 9.87
C SER A 105 -4.30 -17.25 8.92
N VAL A 106 -5.30 -17.88 8.33
CA VAL A 106 -6.35 -17.22 7.54
C VAL A 106 -7.66 -17.41 8.28
N ILE A 107 -8.39 -16.31 8.48
CA ILE A 107 -9.74 -16.35 9.04
C ILE A 107 -10.68 -16.81 7.93
N GLU A 108 -11.36 -17.94 8.14
CA GLU A 108 -12.30 -18.47 7.17
C GLU A 108 -13.53 -17.57 7.02
N PHE A 109 -14.12 -17.62 5.83
CA PHE A 109 -15.35 -16.88 5.56
C PHE A 109 -16.50 -17.47 6.37
N ASN A 110 -17.14 -16.63 7.20
CA ASN A 110 -18.37 -16.98 7.90
C ASN A 110 -19.58 -16.40 7.15
N GLU A 111 -20.35 -17.29 6.52
CA GLU A 111 -21.55 -16.91 5.77
C GLU A 111 -22.62 -16.27 6.66
N GLN A 112 -22.79 -16.74 7.90
CA GLN A 112 -23.79 -16.20 8.82
C GLN A 112 -23.46 -14.75 9.21
N ASP A 113 -22.19 -14.48 9.51
CA ASP A 113 -21.71 -13.12 9.78
C ASP A 113 -21.87 -12.20 8.56
N TYR A 114 -21.64 -12.75 7.36
CA TYR A 114 -21.82 -12.00 6.12
C TYR A 114 -23.29 -11.64 5.89
N VAL A 115 -24.22 -12.58 6.05
CA VAL A 115 -25.66 -12.34 5.87
C VAL A 115 -26.15 -11.23 6.80
N LEU A 116 -25.67 -11.21 8.05
CA LEU A 116 -26.01 -10.15 9.01
C LEU A 116 -25.45 -8.77 8.59
N LYS A 117 -24.26 -8.73 7.99
CA LYS A 117 -23.57 -7.48 7.58
C LYS A 117 -23.87 -7.03 6.15
N ALA A 118 -24.42 -7.90 5.30
CA ALA A 118 -24.64 -7.64 3.88
C ALA A 118 -25.51 -6.40 3.61
N PRO A 119 -26.59 -6.13 4.37
CA PRO A 119 -27.37 -4.90 4.20
C PRO A 119 -26.54 -3.64 4.44
N ASP A 120 -25.71 -3.63 5.49
CA ASP A 120 -24.86 -2.48 5.83
C ASP A 120 -23.75 -2.26 4.81
N ILE A 121 -23.13 -3.34 4.33
CA ILE A 121 -22.15 -3.29 3.23
C ILE A 121 -22.81 -2.67 1.99
N ARG A 122 -24.01 -3.13 1.63
CA ARG A 122 -24.76 -2.60 0.48
C ARG A 122 -25.08 -1.12 0.66
N ASN A 123 -25.58 -0.72 1.83
CA ASN A 123 -25.94 0.66 2.11
C ASN A 123 -24.72 1.59 2.07
N THR A 124 -23.57 1.14 2.61
CA THR A 124 -22.31 1.86 2.54
C THR A 124 -21.86 2.06 1.09
N LEU A 125 -21.84 1.00 0.30
CA LEU A 125 -21.44 1.07 -1.12
C LEU A 125 -22.37 1.98 -1.94
N LEU A 126 -23.68 1.90 -1.72
CA LEU A 126 -24.65 2.78 -2.36
C LEU A 126 -24.46 4.25 -1.95
N GLY A 127 -24.21 4.50 -0.67
CA GLY A 127 -23.91 5.84 -0.14
C GLY A 127 -22.67 6.45 -0.80
N THR A 128 -21.55 5.70 -0.82
CA THR A 128 -20.31 6.13 -1.47
C THR A 128 -20.53 6.42 -2.95
N LYS A 129 -21.28 5.58 -3.67
CA LYS A 129 -21.51 5.77 -5.10
C LYS A 129 -22.39 6.99 -5.40
N ARG A 130 -23.43 7.22 -4.61
CA ARG A 130 -24.29 8.42 -4.74
C ARG A 130 -23.47 9.68 -4.52
N GLN A 131 -22.64 9.72 -3.47
CA GLN A 131 -21.78 10.86 -3.20
C GLN A 131 -20.80 11.14 -4.34
N GLN A 132 -20.20 10.08 -4.90
CA GLN A 132 -19.31 10.20 -6.05
C GLN A 132 -20.03 10.81 -7.26
N ILE A 133 -21.21 10.31 -7.62
CA ILE A 133 -21.98 10.82 -8.77
C ILE A 133 -22.31 12.31 -8.62
N VAL A 134 -22.71 12.74 -7.42
CA VAL A 134 -23.00 14.16 -7.16
C VAL A 134 -21.74 15.01 -7.30
N SER A 135 -20.62 14.56 -6.75
CA SER A 135 -19.33 15.25 -6.88
C SER A 135 -18.90 15.37 -8.34
N ASP A 136 -18.95 14.27 -9.09
CA ASP A 136 -18.55 14.22 -10.50
C ASP A 136 -19.44 15.14 -11.35
N TRP A 137 -20.75 15.15 -11.08
CA TRP A 137 -21.70 16.04 -11.74
C TRP A 137 -21.41 17.53 -11.45
N LEU A 138 -21.15 17.90 -10.20
CA LEU A 138 -20.79 19.27 -9.84
C LEU A 138 -19.47 19.71 -10.48
N THR A 139 -18.45 18.86 -10.45
CA THR A 139 -17.16 19.13 -11.10
C THR A 139 -17.35 19.33 -12.60
N LYS A 140 -18.18 18.50 -13.25
CA LYS A 140 -18.50 18.66 -14.66
C LYS A 140 -19.18 20.01 -14.95
N MET A 141 -20.21 20.38 -14.19
CA MET A 141 -20.89 21.66 -14.36
C MET A 141 -19.97 22.86 -14.14
N GLN A 142 -19.08 22.80 -13.14
CA GLN A 142 -18.10 23.85 -12.90
C GLN A 142 -17.11 24.00 -14.05
N ASN A 143 -16.63 22.89 -14.61
CA ASN A 143 -15.69 22.90 -15.75
C ASN A 143 -16.32 23.42 -17.04
N GLU A 144 -17.63 23.18 -17.24
CA GLU A 144 -18.37 23.64 -18.41
C GLU A 144 -18.91 25.08 -18.27
N ALA A 145 -19.03 25.58 -17.04
CA ALA A 145 -19.53 26.92 -16.76
C ALA A 145 -18.47 28.01 -17.04
N LYS A 146 -18.90 29.11 -17.65
CA LYS A 146 -18.09 30.33 -17.71
C LYS A 146 -18.16 31.08 -16.38
N ILE A 147 -17.19 30.85 -15.50
CA ILE A 147 -17.10 31.48 -14.19
C ILE A 147 -16.17 32.69 -14.28
N ILE A 148 -16.66 33.88 -13.93
CA ILE A 148 -15.87 35.12 -13.83
C ILE A 148 -15.76 35.49 -12.36
N ASP A 149 -14.55 35.50 -11.84
CA ASP A 149 -14.25 35.97 -10.49
C ASP A 149 -14.04 37.50 -10.51
N ASN A 150 -14.79 38.23 -9.69
CA ASN A 150 -14.73 39.69 -9.57
C ASN A 150 -14.45 40.13 -8.12
N ARG A 151 -13.93 39.24 -7.28
CA ARG A 151 -13.69 39.54 -5.85
C ARG A 151 -12.66 40.67 -5.65
N ASP A 152 -11.72 40.80 -6.58
CA ASP A 152 -10.75 41.89 -6.69
C ASP A 152 -11.38 43.28 -6.93
N LYS A 153 -12.65 43.35 -7.32
CA LYS A 153 -13.35 44.63 -7.57
C LYS A 153 -14.01 45.22 -6.33
N TYR A 154 -14.03 44.49 -5.21
CA TYR A 154 -14.76 44.88 -4.00
C TYR A 154 -13.89 44.87 -2.73
N PHE A 155 -12.60 44.53 -2.83
CA PHE A 155 -11.62 44.58 -1.74
C PHE A 155 -10.37 45.34 -2.14
#